data_AF-A0A151JV77-F1
#
_entry.id   AF-A0A151JV77-F1
#
_cell.length_a   1.000
_cell.length_b   1.000
_cell.length_c   1.000
_cell.angle_alpha   90.00
_cell.angle_beta   90.00
_cell.angle_gamma   90.00
#
_symmetry.space_group_name_H-M   'P 1'
#
loop_
_entity.id
_entity.type
_entity.pdbx_description
1 polymer ?
#
loop_
_entity_poly.entity_id
_entity_poly.type
_entity_poly.pdbx_seq_one_letter_code
_entity_poly.pdbx_strand_id
1 'polypeptide(L)'
;MENHERVERELLEQCRQVATLAECFAWLQRCDECIERLEELCRAKRSLVWREIDAAFESRISTGAVVNVDYIEPRRFLEDAREIVLVCERVRDAVERHSSAKVNTAFNGEFATKDKRANKSIISKNSEIYRYTDLRECDKKDKHDGVGHFAWIKNLSRLVSSQLSKKEHKKYFCDRTNEKLQSHTMDCQKINDCAIRLPSEDEKWLEFGNHCNKERVPFVVYADLECVLRKTEPEREDASSYAYQWHEVFSISYYVRCSYDDALSSYQFRRDKDCIAWFARQLNDLAHRVKNIVSANVPMETLSKEQWEAYRSATRCHICEKPFASDDTRVRDHCHLTGRYRGPAHSSCNLNYKNSLYIPIVFHNLSGYDAHFIIKEIATAYEGRVDVLPITKEKYISFTKHVDSTKDKTENNSQRNCVKLRFIDSFKFLSTSLDKLASYLDKDKLKIIRSKFSTLSDDEFELLTRKGVFPYEYVDCAEKLQDTRLPPRESFYSSLTGDTVSESDYTHAANVWQRFSIQTFGEYSDLYLKIDVLLLADIFENFRESCVASYGLDPAHCYTFPGFTWDANICSNIRV
;
A
#
# COMPACT_ATOMS: atom_id res chain seq x y z
N MET A 1 8.12 -35.09 -24.38
CA MET A 1 8.71 -34.18 -25.39
C MET A 1 8.82 -34.84 -26.75
N GLU A 2 9.41 -36.04 -26.87
CA GLU A 2 9.56 -36.76 -28.16
C GLU A 2 8.26 -36.97 -28.96
N ASN A 3 7.12 -37.18 -28.29
CA ASN A 3 5.85 -37.42 -28.99
C ASN A 3 5.24 -36.15 -29.61
N HIS A 4 5.58 -34.95 -29.13
CA HIS A 4 5.01 -33.68 -29.61
C HIS A 4 5.81 -33.07 -30.76
N GLU A 5 7.15 -33.15 -30.69
CA GLU A 5 8.02 -32.78 -31.82
C GLU A 5 7.79 -33.68 -33.04
N ARG A 6 7.24 -34.88 -32.84
CA ARG A 6 6.80 -35.77 -33.92
C ARG A 6 5.48 -35.27 -34.54
N VAL A 7 4.50 -34.91 -33.71
CA VAL A 7 3.19 -34.39 -34.17
C VAL A 7 3.35 -33.04 -34.88
N GLU A 8 4.22 -32.15 -34.38
CA GLU A 8 4.54 -30.87 -35.02
C GLU A 8 5.20 -31.07 -36.39
N ARG A 9 6.16 -31.99 -36.49
CA ARG A 9 6.78 -32.35 -37.78
C ARG A 9 5.77 -32.98 -38.75
N GLU A 10 4.90 -33.85 -38.28
CA GLU A 10 3.83 -34.44 -39.10
C GLU A 10 2.85 -33.39 -39.63
N LEU A 11 2.47 -32.39 -38.82
CA LEU A 11 1.60 -31.29 -39.25
C LEU A 11 2.28 -30.37 -40.28
N LEU A 12 3.58 -30.10 -40.11
CA LEU A 12 4.38 -29.29 -41.05
C LEU A 12 4.60 -30.01 -42.39
N GLU A 13 4.80 -31.34 -42.38
CA GLU A 13 4.89 -32.16 -43.59
C GLU A 13 3.53 -32.21 -44.32
N GLN A 14 2.43 -32.35 -43.56
CA GLN A 14 1.07 -32.38 -44.09
C GLN A 14 0.61 -31.04 -44.68
N CYS A 15 1.13 -29.91 -44.19
CA CYS A 15 0.86 -28.59 -44.77
C CYS A 15 1.21 -28.52 -46.27
N ARG A 16 2.21 -29.30 -46.71
CA ARG A 16 2.65 -29.35 -48.12
C ARG A 16 1.80 -30.28 -49.00
N GLN A 17 0.89 -31.05 -48.40
CA GLN A 17 0.09 -32.07 -49.06
C GLN A 17 -1.42 -31.76 -49.07
N VAL A 18 -1.85 -30.65 -48.44
CA VAL A 18 -3.24 -30.17 -48.49
C VAL A 18 -3.56 -29.69 -49.90
N ALA A 19 -4.47 -30.37 -50.59
CA ALA A 19 -4.84 -30.06 -51.97
C ALA A 19 -6.28 -29.54 -52.10
N THR A 20 -7.12 -29.76 -51.10
CA THR A 20 -8.54 -29.38 -51.11
C THR A 20 -8.96 -28.54 -49.90
N LEU A 21 -10.04 -27.78 -50.05
CA LEU A 21 -10.55 -26.90 -49.00
C LEU A 21 -10.98 -27.67 -47.73
N ALA A 22 -11.54 -28.87 -47.91
CA ALA A 22 -11.95 -29.74 -46.80
C ALA A 22 -10.74 -30.28 -46.01
N GLU A 23 -9.66 -30.64 -46.70
CA GLU A 23 -8.39 -31.04 -46.07
C GLU A 23 -7.73 -29.87 -45.33
N CYS A 24 -7.87 -28.65 -45.85
CA CYS A 24 -7.37 -27.44 -45.19
C CYS A 24 -8.09 -27.19 -43.85
N PHE A 25 -9.42 -27.31 -43.82
CA PHE A 25 -10.18 -27.18 -42.56
C PHE A 25 -9.86 -28.29 -41.56
N ALA A 26 -9.73 -29.54 -42.01
CA ALA A 26 -9.34 -30.65 -41.13
C ALA A 26 -7.91 -30.51 -40.61
N TRP A 27 -7.00 -29.95 -41.41
CA TRP A 27 -5.64 -29.63 -40.99
C TRP A 27 -5.60 -28.49 -39.96
N LEU A 28 -6.36 -27.41 -40.19
CA LEU A 28 -6.49 -26.30 -39.23
C LEU A 28 -7.03 -26.78 -37.87
N GLN A 29 -8.07 -27.61 -37.86
CA GLN A 29 -8.63 -28.15 -36.61
C GLN A 29 -7.60 -28.99 -35.82
N ARG A 30 -6.76 -29.77 -36.52
CA ARG A 30 -5.68 -30.55 -35.89
C ARG A 30 -4.51 -29.68 -35.43
N CYS A 31 -4.26 -28.55 -36.09
CA CYS A 31 -3.33 -27.53 -35.60
C CYS A 31 -3.85 -26.89 -34.32
N ASP A 32 -5.13 -26.53 -34.26
CA ASP A 32 -5.74 -25.93 -33.07
C ASP A 32 -5.72 -26.90 -31.87
N GLU A 33 -6.06 -28.18 -32.07
CA GLU A 33 -5.96 -29.22 -31.02
C GLU A 33 -4.50 -29.45 -30.55
N CYS A 34 -3.52 -29.32 -31.46
CA CYS A 34 -2.10 -29.42 -31.11
C CYS A 34 -1.65 -28.21 -30.29
N ILE A 35 -2.10 -27.01 -30.66
CA ILE A 35 -1.84 -25.77 -29.93
C ILE A 35 -2.47 -25.85 -28.53
N GLU A 36 -3.73 -26.24 -28.39
CA GLU A 36 -4.38 -26.40 -27.08
C GLU A 36 -3.61 -27.39 -26.18
N ARG A 37 -3.16 -28.53 -26.70
CA ARG A 37 -2.36 -29.50 -25.95
C ARG A 37 -0.98 -28.97 -25.57
N LEU A 38 -0.33 -28.20 -26.44
CA LEU A 38 0.94 -27.53 -26.14
C LEU A 38 0.75 -26.44 -25.09
N GLU A 39 -0.36 -25.71 -25.14
CA GLU A 39 -0.74 -24.73 -24.13
C GLU A 39 -1.03 -25.38 -22.78
N GLU A 40 -1.73 -26.52 -22.73
CA GLU A 40 -1.93 -27.30 -21.51
C GLU A 40 -0.62 -27.83 -20.92
N LEU A 41 0.31 -28.32 -21.76
CA LEU A 41 1.64 -28.76 -21.33
C LEU A 41 2.51 -27.59 -20.84
N CYS A 42 2.40 -26.42 -21.48
CA CYS A 42 3.02 -25.18 -21.01
C CYS A 42 2.39 -24.72 -19.69
N ARG A 43 1.07 -24.84 -19.51
CA ARG A 43 0.38 -24.56 -18.23
C ARG A 43 0.85 -25.51 -17.13
N ALA A 44 1.08 -26.79 -17.42
CA ALA A 44 1.61 -27.77 -16.47
C ALA A 44 3.09 -27.57 -16.11
N LYS A 45 3.85 -26.80 -16.90
CA LYS A 45 5.25 -26.43 -16.66
C LYS A 45 5.45 -25.02 -16.10
N ARG A 46 4.38 -24.27 -15.82
CA ARG A 46 4.52 -22.90 -15.30
C ARG A 46 4.92 -22.94 -13.83
N SER A 47 6.15 -22.54 -13.58
CA SER A 47 6.68 -22.22 -12.26
C SER A 47 6.35 -20.81 -11.78
N LEU A 48 5.25 -20.27 -12.30
CA LEU A 48 4.64 -19.00 -11.90
C LEU A 48 3.17 -19.26 -11.59
N VAL A 49 2.73 -18.85 -10.41
CA VAL A 49 1.33 -18.97 -10.01
C VAL A 49 0.72 -17.58 -9.89
N TRP A 50 -0.37 -17.31 -10.61
CA TRP A 50 -1.20 -16.13 -10.37
C TRP A 50 -2.18 -16.41 -9.23
N ARG A 51 -2.18 -15.57 -8.19
CA ARG A 51 -3.23 -15.57 -7.16
C ARG A 51 -3.98 -14.27 -7.22
N GLU A 52 -5.29 -14.35 -7.43
CA GLU A 52 -6.18 -13.21 -7.33
C GLU A 52 -6.36 -12.81 -5.86
N ILE A 53 -6.37 -11.51 -5.63
CA ILE A 53 -6.67 -10.89 -4.37
C ILE A 53 -8.09 -10.34 -4.47
N ASP A 54 -9.01 -10.94 -3.72
CA ASP A 54 -10.36 -10.39 -3.61
C ASP A 54 -10.24 -8.95 -3.10
N ALA A 55 -10.67 -8.02 -3.94
CA ALA A 55 -10.61 -6.61 -3.61
C ALA A 55 -11.80 -6.23 -2.73
N ALA A 56 -11.58 -5.33 -1.77
CA ALA A 56 -12.61 -4.76 -0.91
C ALA A 56 -13.65 -3.91 -1.66
N PHE A 57 -13.39 -3.59 -2.92
CA PHE A 57 -14.08 -2.61 -3.73
C PHE A 57 -14.77 -3.34 -4.89
N GLU A 58 -16.10 -3.25 -4.98
CA GLU A 58 -16.83 -3.96 -6.02
C GLU A 58 -16.35 -3.52 -7.42
N SER A 59 -16.08 -4.50 -8.28
CA SER A 59 -16.06 -4.42 -9.74
C SER A 59 -14.98 -3.56 -10.47
N ARG A 60 -14.12 -2.78 -9.81
CA ARG A 60 -13.16 -1.88 -10.53
C ARG A 60 -11.69 -1.89 -10.09
N ILE A 61 -11.34 -2.57 -9.01
CA ILE A 61 -9.94 -2.82 -8.65
C ILE A 61 -9.76 -4.33 -8.61
N SER A 62 -8.94 -4.89 -9.51
CA SER A 62 -8.47 -6.26 -9.40
C SER A 62 -7.01 -6.22 -8.98
N THR A 63 -6.67 -7.04 -7.99
CA THR A 63 -5.29 -7.20 -7.57
C THR A 63 -4.91 -8.66 -7.69
N GLY A 64 -3.66 -8.94 -8.07
CA GLY A 64 -3.14 -10.29 -8.05
C GLY A 64 -1.63 -10.32 -7.88
N ALA A 65 -1.14 -11.46 -7.41
CA ALA A 65 0.27 -11.71 -7.19
C ALA A 65 0.76 -12.77 -8.17
N VAL A 66 1.87 -12.48 -8.87
CA VAL A 66 2.63 -13.49 -9.63
C VAL A 66 3.69 -14.06 -8.69
N VAL A 67 3.54 -15.32 -8.34
CA VAL A 67 4.41 -16.00 -7.38
C VAL A 67 5.47 -16.79 -8.12
N ASN A 68 6.74 -16.48 -7.83
CA ASN A 68 7.88 -17.28 -8.28
C ASN A 68 7.92 -18.61 -7.53
N VAL A 69 7.90 -19.74 -8.26
CA VAL A 69 8.01 -21.08 -7.67
C VAL A 69 9.43 -21.65 -7.81
N ASP A 70 10.10 -21.45 -8.95
CA ASP A 70 11.41 -22.11 -9.20
C ASP A 70 12.46 -21.24 -9.93
N TYR A 71 12.17 -19.98 -10.28
CA TYR A 71 13.11 -19.16 -11.02
C TYR A 71 14.27 -18.73 -10.11
N ILE A 72 15.48 -19.09 -10.54
CA ILE A 72 16.73 -18.67 -9.92
C ILE A 72 17.21 -17.33 -10.52
N GLU A 73 17.03 -17.13 -11.83
CA GLU A 73 17.48 -15.91 -12.53
C GLU A 73 16.37 -14.86 -12.54
N PRO A 74 16.55 -13.69 -11.88
CA PRO A 74 15.51 -12.66 -11.79
C PRO A 74 15.07 -12.13 -13.16
N ARG A 75 15.97 -12.10 -14.14
CA ARG A 75 15.65 -11.64 -15.49
C ARG A 75 14.65 -12.56 -16.18
N ARG A 76 14.86 -13.88 -16.15
CA ARG A 76 13.93 -14.86 -16.72
C ARG A 76 12.59 -14.83 -16.01
N PHE A 77 12.61 -14.76 -14.68
CA PHE A 77 11.39 -14.55 -13.89
C PHE A 77 10.60 -13.35 -14.37
N LEU A 78 11.24 -12.18 -14.52
CA LEU A 78 10.57 -10.96 -14.95
C LEU A 78 10.09 -11.04 -16.42
N GLU A 79 10.83 -11.68 -17.32
CA GLU A 79 10.42 -11.87 -18.71
C GLU A 79 9.18 -12.78 -18.80
N ASP A 80 9.13 -13.88 -18.04
CA ASP A 80 8.00 -14.82 -18.05
C ASP A 80 6.80 -14.31 -17.21
N ALA A 81 7.04 -13.63 -16.09
CA ALA A 81 6.01 -12.95 -15.32
C ALA A 81 5.39 -11.79 -16.10
N ARG A 82 6.19 -11.09 -16.92
CA ARG A 82 5.69 -10.06 -17.84
C ARG A 82 4.69 -10.65 -18.82
N GLU A 83 4.95 -11.84 -19.38
CA GLU A 83 3.97 -12.51 -20.24
C GLU A 83 2.71 -12.87 -19.45
N ILE A 84 2.81 -13.35 -18.20
CA ILE A 84 1.61 -13.59 -17.38
C ILE A 84 0.83 -12.31 -17.10
N VAL A 85 1.47 -11.20 -16.72
CA VAL A 85 0.79 -9.95 -16.36
C VAL A 85 0.24 -9.21 -17.59
N LEU A 86 1.03 -9.11 -18.66
CA LEU A 86 0.67 -8.35 -19.87
C LEU A 86 -0.14 -9.17 -20.88
N VAL A 87 -0.02 -10.50 -20.87
CA VAL A 87 -0.71 -11.42 -21.80
C VAL A 87 -1.82 -12.20 -21.08
N CYS A 88 -2.08 -11.99 -19.79
CA CYS A 88 -3.29 -12.53 -19.16
C CYS A 88 -4.56 -11.97 -19.82
N GLU A 89 -5.53 -12.85 -20.03
CA GLU A 89 -6.92 -12.52 -20.34
C GLU A 89 -7.40 -11.41 -19.40
N ARG A 90 -7.08 -11.42 -18.11
CA ARG A 90 -7.63 -10.46 -17.13
C ARG A 90 -7.37 -8.97 -17.39
N VAL A 91 -6.13 -8.56 -17.70
CA VAL A 91 -5.86 -7.15 -18.05
C VAL A 91 -6.49 -6.83 -19.40
N ARG A 92 -6.46 -7.78 -20.35
CA ARG A 92 -7.12 -7.64 -21.65
C ARG A 92 -8.64 -7.57 -21.53
N ASP A 93 -9.29 -8.49 -20.86
CA ASP A 93 -10.69 -8.53 -20.45
C ASP A 93 -11.10 -7.25 -19.72
N ALA A 94 -10.27 -6.74 -18.80
CA ALA A 94 -10.57 -5.49 -18.10
C ALA A 94 -10.54 -4.30 -19.09
N VAL A 95 -9.53 -4.23 -19.96
CA VAL A 95 -9.44 -3.22 -21.01
C VAL A 95 -10.54 -3.39 -22.08
N GLU A 96 -10.97 -4.61 -22.38
CA GLU A 96 -12.05 -4.91 -23.32
C GLU A 96 -13.42 -4.57 -22.72
N ARG A 97 -13.65 -4.90 -21.45
CA ARG A 97 -14.89 -4.58 -20.72
C ARG A 97 -15.03 -3.10 -20.41
N HIS A 98 -13.93 -2.42 -20.07
CA HIS A 98 -13.96 -1.05 -19.53
C HIS A 98 -13.26 -0.01 -20.40
N SER A 99 -12.84 -0.38 -21.62
CA SER A 99 -12.12 0.45 -22.61
C SER A 99 -10.71 0.92 -22.18
N SER A 100 -10.43 0.93 -20.88
CA SER A 100 -9.16 1.31 -20.28
C SER A 100 -8.97 0.61 -18.93
N ALA A 101 -7.71 0.41 -18.53
CA ALA A 101 -7.34 -0.11 -17.22
C ALA A 101 -6.11 0.64 -16.69
N LYS A 102 -6.07 0.93 -15.39
CA LYS A 102 -4.88 1.49 -14.74
C LYS A 102 -4.13 0.38 -14.03
N VAL A 103 -2.87 0.17 -14.39
CA VAL A 103 -2.07 -0.95 -13.86
C VAL A 103 -0.94 -0.41 -13.01
N ASN A 104 -0.84 -0.96 -11.80
CA ASN A 104 0.24 -0.70 -10.87
C ASN A 104 0.93 -2.03 -10.58
N THR A 105 2.23 -2.12 -10.85
CA THR A 105 3.02 -3.33 -10.58
C THR A 105 4.08 -3.05 -9.52
N ALA A 106 4.24 -3.99 -8.59
CA ALA A 106 5.32 -3.95 -7.60
C ALA A 106 6.06 -5.28 -7.63
N PHE A 107 7.36 -5.24 -7.88
CA PHE A 107 8.25 -6.36 -7.66
C PHE A 107 8.69 -6.36 -6.20
N ASN A 108 8.46 -7.45 -5.49
CA ASN A 108 8.91 -7.64 -4.12
C ASN A 108 9.97 -8.72 -4.08
N GLY A 109 11.09 -8.43 -3.42
CA GLY A 109 12.16 -9.40 -3.21
C GLY A 109 12.92 -9.16 -1.92
N GLU A 110 13.41 -10.24 -1.32
CA GLU A 110 14.42 -10.16 -0.27
C GLU A 110 15.81 -9.98 -0.94
N PHE A 111 16.49 -8.89 -0.61
CA PHE A 111 17.84 -8.61 -1.09
C PHE A 111 18.84 -8.88 0.03
N ALA A 112 19.79 -9.76 -0.22
CA ALA A 112 20.87 -10.08 0.70
C ALA A 112 22.21 -9.49 0.23
N THR A 113 22.94 -8.85 1.14
CA THR A 113 24.35 -8.44 0.95
C THR A 113 25.15 -8.81 2.18
N LYS A 114 26.13 -9.71 2.04
CA LYS A 114 26.94 -10.27 3.14
C LYS A 114 26.06 -10.84 4.28
N ASP A 115 25.88 -10.06 5.36
CA ASP A 115 25.15 -10.42 6.58
C ASP A 115 23.85 -9.61 6.76
N LYS A 116 23.51 -8.74 5.80
CA LYS A 116 22.32 -7.89 5.84
C LYS A 116 21.29 -8.38 4.83
N ARG A 117 20.10 -8.70 5.31
CA ARG A 117 18.91 -8.98 4.49
C ARG A 117 17.96 -7.80 4.58
N ALA A 118 17.35 -7.43 3.46
CA ALA A 118 16.34 -6.39 3.40
C ALA A 118 15.30 -6.72 2.34
N ASN A 119 14.03 -6.73 2.74
CA ASN A 119 12.93 -6.77 1.79
C ASN A 119 12.83 -5.42 1.09
N LYS A 120 12.90 -5.42 -0.24
CA LYS A 120 12.73 -4.20 -1.03
C LYS A 120 11.64 -4.43 -2.08
N SER A 121 10.87 -3.37 -2.30
CA SER A 121 9.86 -3.31 -3.35
C SER A 121 10.29 -2.33 -4.43
N ILE A 122 10.21 -2.74 -5.70
CA ILE A 122 10.37 -1.86 -6.86
C ILE A 122 8.98 -1.67 -7.45
N ILE A 123 8.45 -0.45 -7.34
CA ILE A 123 7.10 -0.11 -7.78
C ILE A 123 7.20 0.61 -9.12
N SER A 124 6.43 0.18 -10.12
CA SER A 124 6.25 0.92 -11.36
C SER A 124 5.33 2.13 -11.15
N LYS A 125 5.40 3.12 -12.05
CA LYS A 125 4.42 4.21 -12.03
C LYS A 125 3.09 3.69 -12.55
N ASN A 126 2.01 4.24 -12.02
CA ASN A 126 0.67 3.92 -12.49
C ASN A 126 0.55 4.28 -13.97
N SER A 127 0.33 3.29 -14.82
CA SER A 127 0.17 3.47 -16.26
C SER A 127 -1.26 3.15 -16.68
N GLU A 128 -1.83 4.01 -17.52
CA GLU A 128 -3.13 3.78 -18.13
C GLU A 128 -2.97 3.01 -19.45
N ILE A 129 -3.68 1.89 -19.54
CA ILE A 129 -3.70 0.99 -20.69
C ILE A 129 -5.04 1.15 -21.38
N TYR A 130 -5.01 1.37 -22.69
CA TYR A 130 -6.19 1.48 -23.54
C TYR A 130 -6.24 0.28 -24.49
N ARG A 131 -7.40 0.05 -25.12
CA ARG A 131 -7.62 -1.09 -26.04
C ARG A 131 -6.61 -1.20 -27.19
N TYR A 132 -6.02 -0.08 -27.60
CA TYR A 132 -5.03 0.02 -28.67
C TYR A 132 -3.60 0.26 -28.16
N THR A 133 -3.38 0.24 -26.83
CA THR A 133 -2.02 0.30 -26.27
C THR A 133 -1.31 -1.00 -26.59
N ASP A 134 -0.17 -0.94 -27.29
CA ASP A 134 0.70 -2.11 -27.42
C ASP A 134 1.23 -2.45 -26.03
N LEU A 135 0.69 -3.52 -25.45
CA LEU A 135 1.05 -4.03 -24.13
C LEU A 135 2.55 -4.33 -24.07
N ARG A 136 3.21 -4.65 -25.20
CA ARG A 136 4.66 -4.87 -25.24
C ARG A 136 5.48 -3.57 -25.15
N GLU A 137 4.86 -2.41 -25.38
CA GLU A 137 5.46 -1.08 -25.30
C GLU A 137 4.92 -0.21 -24.14
N CYS A 138 4.03 -0.73 -23.30
CA CYS A 138 3.41 0.02 -22.21
C CYS A 138 4.45 0.59 -21.22
N ASP A 139 5.58 -0.10 -21.00
CA ASP A 139 6.70 0.40 -20.18
C ASP A 139 7.53 1.52 -20.85
N LYS A 140 7.29 1.83 -22.13
CA LYS A 140 8.06 2.82 -22.90
C LYS A 140 7.37 4.17 -23.04
N LYS A 141 6.06 4.26 -22.80
CA LYS A 141 5.24 5.46 -23.02
C LYS A 141 4.80 6.10 -21.70
N ASP A 142 5.76 6.69 -20.98
CA ASP A 142 5.49 7.70 -19.94
C ASP A 142 6.70 8.63 -19.77
N LYS A 143 6.95 9.41 -20.82
CA LYS A 143 7.95 10.50 -20.81
C LYS A 143 7.33 11.81 -21.28
N HIS A 144 6.16 12.19 -20.79
CA HIS A 144 5.66 13.55 -20.91
C HIS A 144 4.87 13.93 -19.66
N ASP A 145 5.56 14.47 -18.66
CA ASP A 145 5.43 15.87 -18.25
C ASP A 145 6.40 16.19 -17.10
N GLY A 146 7.19 17.26 -17.29
CA GLY A 146 8.15 17.77 -16.29
C GLY A 146 9.64 17.48 -16.52
N VAL A 147 10.16 17.88 -17.68
CA VAL A 147 11.57 18.24 -17.99
C VAL A 147 12.68 17.27 -17.53
N GLY A 148 12.88 16.25 -18.35
CA GLY A 148 14.13 15.51 -18.51
C GLY A 148 14.05 14.64 -19.76
N HIS A 149 14.52 15.12 -20.91
CA HIS A 149 14.51 14.35 -22.14
C HIS A 149 15.52 13.19 -22.04
N PHE A 150 15.04 11.99 -21.78
CA PHE A 150 15.85 10.79 -21.94
C PHE A 150 15.79 10.32 -23.39
N ALA A 151 16.67 10.88 -24.22
CA ALA A 151 16.94 10.37 -25.56
C ALA A 151 17.64 9.01 -25.47
N TRP A 152 17.24 8.05 -26.32
CA TRP A 152 17.99 6.81 -26.43
C TRP A 152 19.36 7.10 -27.06
N ILE A 153 20.38 7.05 -26.21
CA ILE A 153 21.75 7.21 -26.66
C ILE A 153 22.22 5.86 -27.23
N LYS A 154 21.99 5.64 -28.53
CA LYS A 154 22.50 4.45 -29.25
C LYS A 154 24.02 4.30 -29.13
N ASN A 155 24.74 5.41 -28.96
CA ASN A 155 26.20 5.41 -28.85
C ASN A 155 26.70 6.63 -28.06
N LEU A 156 26.89 6.46 -26.74
CA LEU A 156 27.29 7.53 -25.81
C LEU A 156 28.62 8.18 -26.19
N SER A 157 29.54 7.34 -26.65
CA SER A 157 30.84 7.75 -27.17
C SER A 157 30.78 8.74 -28.33
N ARG A 158 29.73 8.68 -29.15
CA ARG A 158 29.56 9.53 -30.33
C ARG A 158 28.84 10.84 -29.97
N LEU A 159 27.83 10.77 -29.10
CA LEU A 159 27.05 11.92 -28.64
C LEU A 159 27.92 12.96 -27.92
N VAL A 160 28.82 12.51 -27.06
CA VAL A 160 29.65 13.39 -26.23
C VAL A 160 30.95 13.79 -26.95
N SER A 161 31.37 13.07 -28.00
CA SER A 161 32.56 13.40 -28.77
C SER A 161 32.45 14.77 -29.47
N SER A 162 31.26 15.04 -30.04
CA SER A 162 30.98 16.27 -30.79
C SER A 162 30.91 17.51 -29.89
N GLN A 163 30.63 17.33 -28.60
CA GLN A 163 30.59 18.40 -27.61
C GLN A 163 31.98 18.75 -27.05
N LEU A 164 32.96 17.85 -27.17
CA LEU A 164 34.30 18.00 -26.58
C LEU A 164 35.42 18.15 -27.61
N SER A 165 35.15 18.00 -28.91
CA SER A 165 36.16 17.98 -29.96
C SER A 165 35.53 18.17 -31.34
N LYS A 166 36.21 18.93 -32.22
CA LYS A 166 35.83 19.09 -33.64
C LYS A 166 36.19 17.88 -34.53
N LYS A 167 36.82 16.84 -33.97
CA LYS A 167 37.23 15.62 -34.70
C LYS A 167 36.25 14.47 -34.45
N GLU A 168 35.81 13.82 -35.53
CA GLU A 168 34.76 12.78 -35.58
C GLU A 168 35.26 11.37 -35.16
N HIS A 169 35.82 11.23 -33.96
CA HIS A 169 36.29 9.92 -33.46
C HIS A 169 35.52 9.46 -32.23
N LYS A 170 35.22 8.15 -32.15
CA LYS A 170 34.56 7.52 -30.99
C LYS A 170 35.42 7.71 -29.73
N LYS A 171 34.90 8.40 -28.71
CA LYS A 171 35.59 8.58 -27.42
C LYS A 171 34.99 7.67 -26.36
N TYR A 172 35.82 6.92 -25.63
CA TYR A 172 35.35 6.06 -24.54
C TYR A 172 35.23 6.90 -23.26
N PHE A 173 34.00 7.03 -22.73
CA PHE A 173 33.73 7.79 -21.52
C PHE A 173 33.64 6.85 -20.33
N CYS A 174 34.82 6.47 -19.90
CA CYS A 174 35.21 5.94 -18.61
C CYS A 174 36.71 6.28 -18.55
N ASP A 175 37.30 6.43 -17.38
CA ASP A 175 38.74 6.72 -17.24
C ASP A 175 39.64 5.52 -17.65
N ARG A 176 39.10 4.64 -18.52
CA ARG A 176 39.48 3.24 -18.68
C ARG A 176 39.31 2.83 -20.15
N THR A 177 40.45 2.66 -20.79
CA THR A 177 40.63 2.01 -22.10
C THR A 177 40.12 0.55 -22.07
N ASN A 178 40.00 -0.09 -23.24
CA ASN A 178 39.51 -1.47 -23.37
C ASN A 178 40.33 -2.48 -22.54
N GLU A 179 41.62 -2.24 -22.38
CA GLU A 179 42.52 -3.02 -21.51
C GLU A 179 42.20 -2.81 -20.01
N LYS A 180 41.89 -1.57 -19.60
CA LYS A 180 41.46 -1.25 -18.23
C LYS A 180 40.04 -1.72 -17.91
N LEU A 181 39.21 -2.00 -18.92
CA LEU A 181 37.90 -2.63 -18.74
C LEU A 181 38.07 -4.10 -18.37
N GLN A 182 38.98 -4.83 -19.01
CA GLN A 182 39.28 -6.22 -18.64
C GLN A 182 39.91 -6.32 -17.25
N SER A 183 40.82 -5.40 -16.88
CA SER A 183 41.35 -5.34 -15.52
C SER A 183 40.26 -4.94 -14.52
N HIS A 184 39.38 -3.99 -14.88
CA HIS A 184 38.23 -3.64 -14.04
C HIS A 184 37.21 -4.77 -13.92
N THR A 185 37.01 -5.63 -14.91
CA THR A 185 36.14 -6.81 -14.75
C THR A 185 36.72 -7.77 -13.72
N MET A 186 38.05 -7.96 -13.71
CA MET A 186 38.72 -8.74 -12.67
C MET A 186 38.66 -8.06 -11.29
N ASP A 187 38.85 -6.75 -11.23
CA ASP A 187 38.72 -5.97 -10.00
C ASP A 187 37.27 -5.89 -9.54
N CYS A 188 36.30 -5.80 -10.43
CA CYS A 188 34.86 -5.81 -10.13
C CYS A 188 34.45 -7.20 -9.67
N GLN A 189 34.93 -8.28 -10.26
CA GLN A 189 34.73 -9.63 -9.72
C GLN A 189 35.39 -9.82 -8.34
N LYS A 190 36.48 -9.11 -8.05
CA LYS A 190 37.19 -9.17 -6.75
C LYS A 190 36.70 -8.17 -5.69
N ILE A 191 36.13 -7.03 -6.09
CA ILE A 191 35.72 -5.88 -5.24
C ILE A 191 34.20 -5.75 -5.17
N ASN A 192 33.45 -6.29 -6.15
CA ASN A 192 32.00 -6.40 -6.08
C ASN A 192 31.66 -7.46 -5.02
N ASP A 193 31.68 -7.00 -3.79
CA ASP A 193 31.27 -7.69 -2.58
C ASP A 193 29.78 -8.08 -2.58
N CYS A 194 29.03 -7.72 -3.63
CA CYS A 194 27.71 -8.29 -3.89
C CYS A 194 27.85 -9.67 -4.51
N ALA A 195 28.33 -10.63 -3.71
CA ALA A 195 28.18 -12.04 -4.06
C ALA A 195 26.68 -12.37 -4.08
N ILE A 196 26.18 -12.90 -5.20
CA ILE A 196 24.86 -13.54 -5.24
C ILE A 196 24.98 -14.80 -4.38
N ARG A 197 24.61 -14.67 -3.10
CA ARG A 197 24.50 -15.81 -2.20
C ARG A 197 23.14 -16.45 -2.48
N LEU A 198 23.15 -17.59 -3.16
CA LEU A 198 21.96 -18.44 -3.22
C LEU A 198 21.64 -18.94 -1.80
N PRO A 199 20.36 -19.14 -1.45
CA PRO A 199 20.00 -19.74 -0.18
C PRO A 199 20.71 -21.09 -0.03
N SER A 200 21.20 -21.39 1.18
CA SER A 200 21.68 -22.73 1.49
C SER A 200 20.53 -23.74 1.49
N GLU A 201 20.80 -25.05 1.50
CA GLU A 201 19.75 -26.08 1.60
C GLU A 201 18.83 -25.88 2.82
N ASP A 202 19.33 -25.26 3.88
CA ASP A 202 18.57 -24.93 5.10
C ASP A 202 17.78 -23.62 4.99
N GLU A 203 18.17 -22.73 4.06
CA GLU A 203 17.53 -21.42 3.82
C GLU A 203 16.71 -21.38 2.52
N LYS A 204 16.62 -22.51 1.81
CA LYS A 204 15.90 -22.61 0.53
C LYS A 204 14.40 -22.35 0.65
N TRP A 205 13.86 -22.49 1.85
CA TRP A 205 12.44 -22.27 2.14
C TRP A 205 12.24 -20.94 2.88
N LEU A 206 11.43 -20.07 2.30
CA LEU A 206 10.92 -18.89 3.01
C LEU A 206 9.75 -19.31 3.90
N GLU A 207 9.90 -19.17 5.22
CA GLU A 207 8.82 -19.40 6.18
C GLU A 207 8.24 -18.08 6.68
N PHE A 208 6.92 -18.05 6.89
CA PHE A 208 6.25 -16.88 7.44
C PHE A 208 6.57 -16.75 8.93
N GLY A 209 7.36 -15.75 9.31
CA GLY A 209 7.74 -15.50 10.70
C GLY A 209 6.84 -14.51 11.45
N ASN A 210 6.12 -13.64 10.71
CA ASN A 210 5.35 -12.52 11.30
C ASN A 210 3.94 -12.94 11.73
N HIS A 211 3.82 -14.03 12.50
CA HIS A 211 2.51 -14.56 12.90
C HIS A 211 1.62 -13.54 13.62
N CYS A 212 2.19 -12.56 14.33
CA CYS A 212 1.43 -11.49 14.97
C CYS A 212 0.65 -10.60 13.99
N ASN A 213 1.04 -10.56 12.71
CA ASN A 213 0.30 -9.84 11.68
C ASN A 213 -1.04 -10.50 11.34
N LYS A 214 -1.27 -11.74 11.78
CA LYS A 214 -2.57 -12.43 11.69
C LYS A 214 -3.61 -11.87 12.67
N GLU A 215 -3.17 -11.22 13.74
CA GLU A 215 -4.07 -10.57 14.69
C GLU A 215 -4.59 -9.25 14.15
N ARG A 216 -5.87 -8.97 14.37
CA ARG A 216 -6.42 -7.64 14.09
C ARG A 216 -5.75 -6.62 15.03
N VAL A 217 -5.16 -5.57 14.46
CA VAL A 217 -4.64 -4.44 15.24
C VAL A 217 -5.80 -3.85 16.07
N PRO A 218 -5.67 -3.78 17.40
CA PRO A 218 -6.78 -3.41 18.27
C PRO A 218 -7.22 -1.96 18.14
N PHE A 219 -6.26 -1.04 18.06
CA PHE A 219 -6.50 0.40 17.97
C PHE A 219 -5.84 0.97 16.72
N VAL A 220 -6.61 1.67 15.90
CA VAL A 220 -6.12 2.42 14.73
C VAL A 220 -6.67 3.83 14.80
N VAL A 221 -5.84 4.82 14.46
CA VAL A 221 -6.21 6.23 14.39
C VAL A 221 -6.26 6.63 12.92
N TYR A 222 -7.36 7.22 12.49
CA TYR A 222 -7.50 7.86 11.18
C TYR A 222 -7.49 9.37 11.39
N ALA A 223 -6.68 10.11 10.65
CA ALA A 223 -6.53 11.53 10.87
C ALA A 223 -6.31 12.29 9.57
N ASP A 224 -6.66 13.56 9.61
CA ASP A 224 -6.45 14.52 8.53
C ASP A 224 -6.38 15.94 9.09
N LEU A 225 -5.82 16.88 8.33
CA LEU A 225 -5.61 18.26 8.74
C LEU A 225 -5.95 19.26 7.63
N GLU A 226 -6.25 20.50 8.02
CA GLU A 226 -6.47 21.59 7.07
C GLU A 226 -5.53 22.76 7.33
N CYS A 227 -5.09 23.37 6.23
CA CYS A 227 -4.10 24.45 6.22
C CYS A 227 -4.67 25.73 5.63
N VAL A 228 -4.19 26.85 6.17
CA VAL A 228 -4.25 28.16 5.54
C VAL A 228 -3.09 28.26 4.56
N LEU A 229 -3.35 28.69 3.33
CA LEU A 229 -2.36 28.83 2.26
C LEU A 229 -1.97 30.30 2.10
N ARG A 230 -1.06 30.79 2.95
CA ARG A 230 -0.57 32.16 2.86
C ARG A 230 0.30 32.32 1.62
N LYS A 231 -0.04 33.26 0.74
CA LYS A 231 0.82 33.60 -0.41
C LYS A 231 2.08 34.32 0.08
N THR A 232 3.23 33.93 -0.46
CA THR A 232 4.52 34.58 -0.16
C THR A 232 4.99 35.37 -1.37
N GLU A 233 5.55 36.55 -1.14
CA GLU A 233 6.17 37.36 -2.19
C GLU A 233 7.68 37.06 -2.27
N PRO A 234 8.27 37.09 -3.48
CA PRO A 234 9.71 36.92 -3.62
C PRO A 234 10.46 38.07 -2.93
N GLU A 235 11.45 37.75 -2.10
CA GLU A 235 12.28 38.77 -1.43
C GLU A 235 13.09 39.65 -2.41
N ARG A 236 13.27 39.17 -3.66
CA ARG A 236 13.94 39.87 -4.76
C ARG A 236 13.28 39.49 -6.09
N GLU A 237 13.11 40.45 -7.01
CA GLU A 237 12.56 40.21 -8.35
C GLU A 237 13.35 39.16 -9.17
N ASP A 238 14.62 38.92 -8.82
CA ASP A 238 15.55 38.06 -9.57
C ASP A 238 15.67 36.63 -9.01
N ALA A 239 14.87 36.25 -8.00
CA ALA A 239 14.97 34.94 -7.36
C ALA A 239 14.49 33.82 -8.30
N SER A 240 15.39 32.91 -8.70
CA SER A 240 15.07 31.79 -9.60
C SER A 240 14.18 30.72 -8.97
N SER A 241 14.08 30.68 -7.64
CA SER A 241 13.10 29.90 -6.90
C SER A 241 12.79 30.57 -5.56
N TYR A 242 11.50 30.62 -5.21
CA TYR A 242 11.02 31.04 -3.89
C TYR A 242 9.82 30.18 -3.50
N ALA A 243 9.57 30.02 -2.20
CA ALA A 243 8.38 29.33 -1.71
C ALA A 243 7.17 30.23 -1.98
N TYR A 244 6.37 29.91 -3.00
CA TYR A 244 5.23 30.74 -3.41
C TYR A 244 4.06 30.72 -2.41
N GLN A 245 3.99 29.68 -1.58
CA GLN A 245 2.97 29.49 -0.55
C GLN A 245 3.58 28.96 0.76
N TRP A 246 3.05 29.49 1.87
CA TRP A 246 3.33 29.05 3.23
C TRP A 246 2.07 28.45 3.86
N HIS A 247 2.17 27.19 4.29
CA HIS A 247 1.04 26.43 4.79
C HIS A 247 1.04 26.42 6.31
N GLU A 248 -0.04 26.90 6.92
CA GLU A 248 -0.22 26.95 8.37
C GLU A 248 -1.43 26.12 8.77
N VAL A 249 -1.23 25.04 9.52
CA VAL A 249 -2.34 24.19 9.97
C VAL A 249 -3.24 24.97 10.92
N PHE A 250 -4.54 25.00 10.62
CA PHE A 250 -5.54 25.64 11.48
C PHE A 250 -6.51 24.64 12.11
N SER A 251 -6.61 23.43 11.57
CA SER A 251 -7.47 22.40 12.15
C SER A 251 -6.92 21.00 11.93
N ILE A 252 -7.22 20.11 12.87
CA ILE A 252 -6.87 18.69 12.79
C ILE A 252 -8.01 17.87 13.39
N SER A 253 -8.35 16.77 12.74
CA SER A 253 -9.35 15.83 13.23
C SER A 253 -8.84 14.42 13.18
N TYR A 254 -9.31 13.58 14.11
CA TYR A 254 -8.99 12.17 14.09
C TYR A 254 -10.11 11.30 14.66
N TYR A 255 -10.18 10.07 14.15
CA TYR A 255 -11.06 9.02 14.61
C TYR A 255 -10.25 7.84 15.13
N VAL A 256 -10.42 7.49 16.40
CA VAL A 256 -9.87 6.26 16.98
C VAL A 256 -10.88 5.15 16.77
N ARG A 257 -10.48 4.07 16.08
CA ARG A 257 -11.24 2.84 15.93
C ARG A 257 -10.67 1.77 16.85
N CYS A 258 -11.51 1.23 17.74
CA CYS A 258 -11.22 0.02 18.48
C CYS A 258 -11.90 -1.18 17.82
N SER A 259 -11.18 -2.27 17.54
CA SER A 259 -11.72 -3.40 16.75
C SER A 259 -12.62 -4.36 17.53
N TYR A 260 -12.56 -4.36 18.87
CA TYR A 260 -13.27 -5.32 19.71
C TYR A 260 -14.31 -4.68 20.65
N ASP A 261 -14.27 -3.37 20.85
CA ASP A 261 -15.23 -2.62 21.66
C ASP A 261 -15.46 -1.23 21.06
N ASP A 262 -16.64 -1.02 20.46
CA ASP A 262 -16.97 0.24 19.79
C ASP A 262 -17.13 1.41 20.77
N ALA A 263 -17.38 1.15 22.06
CA ALA A 263 -17.47 2.21 23.08
C ALA A 263 -16.12 2.91 23.29
N LEU A 264 -15.01 2.26 22.94
CA LEU A 264 -13.67 2.84 22.97
C LEU A 264 -13.35 3.62 21.69
N SER A 265 -14.20 3.56 20.66
CA SER A 265 -14.04 4.33 19.43
C SER A 265 -14.54 5.76 19.61
N SER A 266 -13.71 6.76 19.26
CA SER A 266 -14.06 8.17 19.46
C SER A 266 -13.54 9.06 18.34
N TYR A 267 -14.34 10.08 18.00
CA TYR A 267 -13.95 11.15 17.09
C TYR A 267 -13.56 12.37 17.92
N GLN A 268 -12.48 13.04 17.54
CA GLN A 268 -11.95 14.21 18.22
C GLN A 268 -11.49 15.22 17.17
N PHE A 269 -11.66 16.50 17.48
CA PHE A 269 -11.36 17.59 16.56
C PHE A 269 -10.89 18.83 17.32
N ARG A 270 -10.04 19.63 16.67
CA ARG A 270 -9.67 20.96 17.15
C ARG A 270 -9.36 21.89 15.99
N ARG A 271 -9.92 23.10 16.06
CA ARG A 271 -9.62 24.25 15.19
C ARG A 271 -9.00 25.38 16.02
N ASP A 272 -7.68 25.46 16.00
CA ASP A 272 -6.89 26.55 16.57
C ASP A 272 -5.43 26.45 16.10
N LYS A 273 -4.61 27.45 16.44
CA LYS A 273 -3.17 27.47 16.11
C LYS A 273 -2.35 26.41 16.84
N ASP A 274 -2.87 25.90 17.95
CA ASP A 274 -2.20 24.90 18.79
C ASP A 274 -2.68 23.47 18.47
N CYS A 275 -3.36 23.28 17.34
CA CYS A 275 -4.05 22.04 17.00
C CYS A 275 -3.08 20.86 16.89
N ILE A 276 -1.89 21.06 16.31
CA ILE A 276 -0.85 20.03 16.21
C ILE A 276 -0.28 19.66 17.59
N ALA A 277 -0.01 20.63 18.45
CA ALA A 277 0.48 20.38 19.81
C ALA A 277 -0.59 19.66 20.65
N TRP A 278 -1.87 20.03 20.48
CA TRP A 278 -2.98 19.29 21.08
C TRP A 278 -3.06 17.87 20.56
N PHE A 279 -2.96 17.66 19.24
CA PHE A 279 -2.98 16.32 18.65
C PHE A 279 -1.85 15.45 19.19
N ALA A 280 -0.64 15.99 19.33
CA ALA A 280 0.48 15.29 19.95
C ALA A 280 0.17 14.86 21.39
N ARG A 281 -0.41 15.75 22.21
CA ARG A 281 -0.85 15.41 23.57
C ARG A 281 -1.92 14.32 23.57
N GLN A 282 -2.91 14.42 22.68
CA GLN A 282 -3.97 13.42 22.57
C GLN A 282 -3.45 12.02 22.20
N LEU A 283 -2.47 11.94 21.29
CA LEU A 283 -1.82 10.69 20.94
C LEU A 283 -1.01 10.11 22.09
N ASN A 284 -0.35 10.97 22.89
CA ASN A 284 0.34 10.55 24.10
C ASN A 284 -0.66 9.97 25.13
N ASP A 285 -1.77 10.66 25.38
CA ASP A 285 -2.81 10.18 26.29
C ASP A 285 -3.41 8.86 25.80
N LEU A 286 -3.65 8.73 24.49
CA LEU A 286 -4.10 7.48 23.87
C LEU A 286 -3.09 6.35 24.12
N ALA A 287 -1.79 6.61 23.96
CA ALA A 287 -0.76 5.60 24.20
C ALA A 287 -0.79 5.09 25.66
N HIS A 288 -0.98 5.97 26.64
CA HIS A 288 -1.11 5.57 28.05
C HIS A 288 -2.41 4.77 28.29
N ARG A 289 -3.53 5.20 27.73
CA ARG A 289 -4.80 4.44 27.81
C ARG A 289 -4.65 3.04 27.24
N VAL A 290 -4.07 2.91 26.05
CA VAL A 290 -3.84 1.62 25.39
C VAL A 290 -2.85 0.77 26.19
N LYS A 291 -1.77 1.34 26.75
CA LYS A 291 -0.84 0.60 27.62
C LYS A 291 -1.56 0.01 28.83
N ASN A 292 -2.43 0.79 29.48
CA ASN A 292 -3.20 0.32 30.64
C ASN A 292 -4.13 -0.84 30.26
N ILE A 293 -4.80 -0.75 29.11
CA ILE A 293 -5.68 -1.81 28.60
C ILE A 293 -4.88 -3.08 28.29
N VAL A 294 -3.76 -2.97 27.57
CA VAL A 294 -2.95 -4.14 27.18
C VAL A 294 -2.23 -4.78 28.38
N SER A 295 -1.96 -4.00 29.43
CA SER A 295 -1.31 -4.50 30.65
C SER A 295 -2.31 -5.11 31.65
N ALA A 296 -3.61 -4.90 31.47
CA ALA A 296 -4.63 -5.52 32.29
C ALA A 296 -4.69 -7.03 31.98
N ASN A 297 -4.53 -7.86 33.00
CA ASN A 297 -4.61 -9.30 32.84
C ASN A 297 -6.08 -9.73 32.74
N VAL A 298 -6.54 -10.01 31.52
CA VAL A 298 -7.87 -10.57 31.27
C VAL A 298 -7.80 -12.09 31.32
N PRO A 299 -8.49 -12.76 32.28
CA PRO A 299 -8.48 -14.21 32.34
C PRO A 299 -9.16 -14.80 31.12
N MET A 300 -8.67 -15.95 30.67
CA MET A 300 -9.30 -16.70 29.59
C MET A 300 -10.74 -17.09 29.97
N GLU A 301 -11.67 -16.88 29.05
CA GLU A 301 -13.05 -17.33 29.18
C GLU A 301 -13.11 -18.86 29.35
N THR A 302 -14.11 -19.34 30.08
CA THR A 302 -14.32 -20.78 30.25
C THR A 302 -14.69 -21.42 28.92
N LEU A 303 -13.87 -22.37 28.45
CA LEU A 303 -14.14 -23.12 27.22
C LEU A 303 -15.47 -23.89 27.34
N SER A 304 -16.26 -23.84 26.28
CA SER A 304 -17.43 -24.71 26.05
C SER A 304 -17.01 -26.18 25.90
N LYS A 305 -17.98 -27.10 25.96
CA LYS A 305 -17.72 -28.54 25.79
C LYS A 305 -17.16 -28.82 24.40
N GLU A 306 -17.73 -28.19 23.38
CA GLU A 306 -17.33 -28.29 21.98
C GLU A 306 -15.89 -27.79 21.78
N GLN A 307 -15.51 -26.66 22.39
CA GLN A 307 -14.14 -26.15 22.34
C GLN A 307 -13.14 -27.07 23.05
N TRP A 308 -13.54 -27.70 24.15
CA TRP A 308 -12.70 -28.68 24.84
C TRP A 308 -12.46 -29.92 24.00
N GLU A 309 -13.49 -30.43 23.32
CA GLU A 309 -13.38 -31.56 22.41
C GLU A 309 -12.48 -31.23 21.23
N ALA A 310 -12.68 -30.07 20.58
CA ALA A 310 -11.84 -29.58 19.49
C ALA A 310 -10.38 -29.39 19.94
N TYR A 311 -10.15 -28.85 21.14
CA TYR A 311 -8.80 -28.71 21.70
C TYR A 311 -8.10 -30.05 21.89
N ARG A 312 -8.81 -31.08 22.40
CA ARG A 312 -8.25 -32.41 22.66
C ARG A 312 -7.97 -33.18 21.38
N SER A 313 -8.82 -33.04 20.36
CA SER A 313 -8.66 -33.72 19.06
C SER A 313 -7.73 -32.98 18.09
N ALA A 314 -7.36 -31.73 18.37
CA ALA A 314 -6.51 -30.93 17.51
C ALA A 314 -5.15 -31.57 17.22
N THR A 315 -4.81 -31.67 15.94
CA THR A 315 -3.54 -32.23 15.46
C THR A 315 -2.53 -31.17 15.05
N ARG A 316 -2.95 -29.89 14.96
CA ARG A 316 -2.13 -28.77 14.48
C ARG A 316 -2.27 -27.55 15.37
N CYS A 317 -1.18 -26.81 15.53
CA CYS A 317 -1.14 -25.51 16.19
C CYS A 317 -1.84 -24.45 15.33
N HIS A 318 -2.71 -23.60 15.87
CA HIS A 318 -3.36 -22.57 15.04
C HIS A 318 -2.43 -21.41 14.64
N ILE A 319 -1.31 -21.19 15.36
CA ILE A 319 -0.44 -20.02 15.16
C ILE A 319 0.47 -20.27 13.95
N CYS A 320 1.29 -21.31 14.07
CA CYS A 320 2.26 -21.70 13.05
C CYS A 320 1.72 -22.74 12.08
N GLU A 321 0.50 -23.24 12.30
CA GLU A 321 -0.15 -24.27 11.49
C GLU A 321 0.60 -25.61 11.42
N LYS A 322 1.73 -25.78 12.11
CA LYS A 322 2.50 -27.05 12.12
C LYS A 322 1.81 -28.11 13.00
N PRO A 323 1.95 -29.41 12.67
CA PRO A 323 1.40 -30.50 13.49
C PRO A 323 2.08 -30.56 14.85
N PHE A 324 1.34 -31.02 15.87
CA PHE A 324 1.91 -31.30 17.19
C PHE A 324 2.70 -32.61 17.15
N ALA A 325 3.96 -32.60 17.58
CA ALA A 325 4.74 -33.79 17.83
C ALA A 325 4.27 -34.50 19.12
N SER A 326 4.70 -35.75 19.33
CA SER A 326 4.32 -36.54 20.50
C SER A 326 4.81 -35.97 21.84
N ASP A 327 5.87 -35.17 21.81
CA ASP A 327 6.50 -34.50 22.95
C ASP A 327 6.08 -33.03 23.11
N ASP A 328 5.30 -32.48 22.17
CA ASP A 328 4.85 -31.09 22.23
C ASP A 328 3.82 -30.87 23.35
N THR A 329 4.07 -29.85 24.17
CA THR A 329 3.09 -29.38 25.15
C THR A 329 2.06 -28.48 24.45
N ARG A 330 0.85 -29.00 24.30
CA ARG A 330 -0.31 -28.26 23.80
C ARG A 330 -0.81 -27.29 24.88
N VAL A 331 -0.99 -26.03 24.50
CA VAL A 331 -1.54 -24.98 25.37
C VAL A 331 -2.74 -24.31 24.71
N ARG A 332 -3.55 -23.64 25.53
CA ARG A 332 -4.75 -22.91 25.09
C ARG A 332 -4.38 -21.44 24.91
N ASP A 333 -4.33 -20.99 23.65
CA ASP A 333 -4.14 -19.58 23.33
C ASP A 333 -5.48 -18.82 23.43
N HIS A 334 -5.41 -17.57 23.87
CA HIS A 334 -6.58 -16.71 24.02
C HIS A 334 -6.21 -15.25 23.78
N CYS A 335 -7.21 -14.46 23.44
CA CYS A 335 -7.05 -13.03 23.29
C CYS A 335 -6.87 -12.37 24.67
N HIS A 336 -5.73 -11.73 24.90
CA HIS A 336 -5.45 -11.04 26.17
C HIS A 336 -6.27 -9.75 26.37
N LEU A 337 -7.02 -9.31 25.36
CA LEU A 337 -7.90 -8.14 25.45
C LEU A 337 -9.36 -8.52 25.76
N THR A 338 -9.82 -9.66 25.24
CA THR A 338 -11.23 -10.09 25.40
C THR A 338 -11.41 -11.35 26.22
N GLY A 339 -10.34 -12.09 26.52
CA GLY A 339 -10.38 -13.40 27.18
C GLY A 339 -10.79 -14.55 26.26
N ARG A 340 -11.26 -14.28 25.04
CA ARG A 340 -11.78 -15.29 24.13
C ARG A 340 -10.72 -16.31 23.71
N TYR A 341 -11.06 -17.59 23.83
CA TYR A 341 -10.23 -18.69 23.35
C TYR A 341 -10.06 -18.64 21.83
N ARG A 342 -8.81 -18.68 21.36
CA ARG A 342 -8.47 -18.67 19.93
C ARG A 342 -8.24 -20.08 19.40
N GLY A 343 -7.53 -20.92 20.16
CA GLY A 343 -7.32 -22.31 19.81
C GLY A 343 -6.09 -22.96 20.43
N PRO A 344 -5.75 -24.17 19.96
CA PRO A 344 -4.60 -24.93 20.45
C PRO A 344 -3.31 -24.40 19.83
N ALA A 345 -2.29 -24.19 20.67
CA ALA A 345 -0.98 -23.73 20.23
C ALA A 345 0.16 -24.55 20.84
N HIS A 346 1.34 -24.53 20.20
CA HIS A 346 2.57 -24.95 20.86
C HIS A 346 2.86 -23.97 22.01
N SER A 347 3.39 -24.47 23.12
CA SER A 347 3.82 -23.62 24.24
C SER A 347 4.75 -22.49 23.80
N SER A 348 5.73 -22.80 22.93
CA SER A 348 6.65 -21.82 22.36
C SER A 348 5.97 -20.80 21.44
N CYS A 349 5.06 -21.25 20.57
CA CYS A 349 4.28 -20.36 19.71
C CYS A 349 3.45 -19.38 20.56
N ASN A 350 2.73 -19.88 21.56
CA ASN A 350 1.91 -19.09 22.47
C ASN A 350 2.72 -18.02 23.20
N LEU A 351 3.89 -18.38 23.74
CA LEU A 351 4.77 -17.42 24.44
C LEU A 351 5.29 -16.31 23.53
N ASN A 352 5.49 -16.60 22.25
CA ASN A 352 5.97 -15.64 21.25
C ASN A 352 4.82 -14.87 20.58
N TYR A 353 3.58 -15.34 20.67
CA TYR A 353 2.40 -14.72 20.08
C TYR A 353 1.89 -13.56 20.95
N LYS A 354 2.70 -12.51 21.03
CA LYS A 354 2.39 -11.33 21.84
C LYS A 354 1.69 -10.27 21.01
N ASN A 355 0.73 -9.59 21.63
CA ASN A 355 0.10 -8.42 21.05
C ASN A 355 1.16 -7.35 20.74
N SER A 356 1.10 -6.83 19.52
CA SER A 356 1.96 -5.75 19.09
C SER A 356 1.55 -4.44 19.77
N LEU A 357 2.50 -3.73 20.38
CA LEU A 357 2.25 -2.44 21.03
C LEU A 357 2.28 -1.25 20.03
N TYR A 358 1.94 -1.50 18.76
CA TYR A 358 1.84 -0.44 17.76
C TYR A 358 0.41 0.07 17.64
N ILE A 359 0.27 1.39 17.59
CA ILE A 359 -0.96 2.08 17.22
C ILE A 359 -0.68 2.73 15.85
N PRO A 360 -1.24 2.20 14.76
CA PRO A 360 -1.17 2.82 13.45
C PRO A 360 -1.96 4.13 13.44
N ILE A 361 -1.35 5.18 12.91
CA ILE A 361 -1.95 6.48 12.68
C ILE A 361 -1.94 6.69 11.17
N VAL A 362 -3.13 6.66 10.58
CA VAL A 362 -3.35 6.60 9.15
C VAL A 362 -3.78 7.97 8.66
N PHE A 363 -3.00 8.52 7.74
CA PHE A 363 -3.35 9.68 6.93
C PHE A 363 -3.45 9.26 5.47
N HIS A 364 -4.18 10.01 4.64
CA HIS A 364 -4.21 9.78 3.20
C HIS A 364 -3.21 10.69 2.50
N ASN A 365 -2.19 10.10 1.86
CA ASN A 365 -1.06 10.82 1.26
C ASN A 365 -0.16 11.54 2.29
N LEU A 366 0.00 10.93 3.48
CA LEU A 366 0.87 11.41 4.56
C LEU A 366 2.25 11.86 4.06
N SER A 367 2.89 11.01 3.25
CA SER A 367 4.29 11.19 2.80
C SER A 367 4.44 12.39 1.87
N GLY A 368 3.33 12.82 1.25
CA GLY A 368 3.30 13.88 0.26
C GLY A 368 3.03 15.25 0.86
N TYR A 369 2.42 15.32 2.05
CA TYR A 369 1.92 16.58 2.60
C TYR A 369 1.97 16.64 4.13
N ASP A 370 1.14 15.87 4.83
CA ASP A 370 0.87 16.08 6.27
C ASP A 370 2.07 15.82 7.18
N ALA A 371 2.93 14.86 6.80
CA ALA A 371 4.11 14.47 7.58
C ALA A 371 4.97 15.67 7.96
N HIS A 372 5.09 16.66 7.07
CA HIS A 372 5.93 17.84 7.25
C HIS A 372 5.45 18.74 8.38
N PHE A 373 4.15 18.78 8.65
CA PHE A 373 3.57 19.63 9.70
C PHE A 373 3.62 18.96 11.08
N ILE A 374 3.50 17.63 11.13
CA ILE A 374 3.31 16.91 12.39
C ILE A 374 4.61 16.33 12.98
N ILE A 375 5.58 15.95 12.14
CA ILE A 375 6.72 15.15 12.60
C ILE A 375 7.56 15.87 13.66
N LYS A 376 7.75 17.19 13.51
CA LYS A 376 8.53 17.99 14.45
C LYS A 376 7.88 18.02 15.82
N GLU A 377 6.59 18.35 15.88
CA GLU A 377 5.85 18.44 17.14
C GLU A 377 5.76 17.07 17.81
N ILE A 378 5.46 16.00 17.06
CA ILE A 378 5.41 14.63 17.59
C ILE A 378 6.77 14.17 18.12
N ALA A 379 7.87 14.56 17.46
CA ALA A 379 9.21 14.24 17.92
C ALA A 379 9.53 14.90 19.26
N THR A 380 9.08 16.15 19.49
CA THR A 380 9.46 16.97 20.65
C THR A 380 8.45 16.97 21.79
N ALA A 381 7.17 16.66 21.55
CA ALA A 381 6.10 16.83 22.53
C ALA A 381 6.22 15.94 23.77
N TYR A 382 6.90 14.80 23.68
CA TYR A 382 7.12 13.86 24.79
C TYR A 382 8.36 13.00 24.55
N GLU A 383 8.89 12.40 25.62
CA GLU A 383 10.10 11.60 25.55
C GLU A 383 9.92 10.31 24.74
N GLY A 384 11.00 9.96 24.02
CA GLY A 384 11.13 8.71 23.29
C GLY A 384 11.66 8.90 21.87
N ARG A 385 12.32 7.87 21.36
CA ARG A 385 12.99 7.93 20.06
C ARG A 385 11.98 7.95 18.91
N VAL A 386 12.41 8.49 17.77
CA VAL A 386 11.67 8.44 16.50
C VAL A 386 12.45 7.58 15.53
N ASP A 387 11.83 6.50 15.06
CA ASP A 387 12.35 5.67 13.99
C ASP A 387 11.74 6.17 12.66
N VAL A 388 12.56 6.42 11.63
CA VAL A 388 12.10 6.96 10.33
C VAL A 388 12.48 6.01 9.20
N LEU A 389 11.58 5.82 8.24
CA LEU A 389 11.82 5.11 6.99
C LEU A 389 11.90 6.12 5.83
N PRO A 390 13.08 6.70 5.54
CA PRO A 390 13.22 7.76 4.55
C PRO A 390 13.24 7.24 3.11
N ILE A 391 12.60 7.99 2.20
CA ILE A 391 12.82 7.89 0.74
C ILE A 391 13.87 8.93 0.33
N THR A 392 13.66 10.17 0.76
CA THR A 392 14.60 11.29 0.57
C THR A 392 14.80 12.00 1.91
N LYS A 393 15.57 13.09 1.92
CA LYS A 393 15.70 13.94 3.12
C LYS A 393 14.36 14.56 3.55
N GLU A 394 13.45 14.73 2.59
CA GLU A 394 12.18 15.41 2.78
C GLU A 394 10.99 14.43 2.83
N LYS A 395 11.05 13.32 2.07
CA LYS A 395 9.95 12.36 2.00
C LYS A 395 10.24 11.10 2.79
N TYR A 396 9.31 10.72 3.66
CA TYR A 396 9.38 9.51 4.50
C TYR A 396 8.23 8.56 4.15
N ILE A 397 8.50 7.26 4.05
CA ILE A 397 7.46 6.21 3.91
C ILE A 397 6.60 6.17 5.18
N SER A 398 7.25 6.26 6.33
CA SER A 398 6.64 6.18 7.65
C SER A 398 7.63 6.71 8.68
N PHE A 399 7.11 7.20 9.80
CA PHE A 399 7.88 7.43 11.01
C PHE A 399 7.11 6.84 12.20
N THR A 400 7.85 6.39 13.21
CA THR A 400 7.32 5.76 14.40
C THR A 400 7.86 6.45 15.63
N LYS A 401 6.98 6.99 16.47
CA LYS A 401 7.32 7.57 17.76
C LYS A 401 7.17 6.53 18.87
N HIS A 402 8.22 6.32 19.64
CA HIS A 402 8.18 5.50 20.85
C HIS A 402 7.75 6.39 22.02
N VAL A 403 6.83 5.91 22.84
CA VAL A 403 6.32 6.66 24.01
C VAL A 403 6.99 6.13 25.26
N ASP A 404 8.14 6.71 25.62
CA ASP A 404 9.02 6.15 26.65
C ASP A 404 8.40 6.17 28.05
N SER A 405 7.47 7.10 28.32
CA SER A 405 6.71 7.15 29.57
C SER A 405 5.80 5.94 29.80
N THR A 406 5.52 5.14 28.75
CA THR A 406 4.76 3.88 28.84
C THR A 406 5.63 2.66 29.10
N LYS A 407 6.95 2.82 29.29
CA LYS A 407 7.87 1.72 29.62
C LYS A 407 7.63 1.22 31.04
N ASP A 408 7.66 -0.10 31.19
CA ASP A 408 7.66 -0.73 32.51
C ASP A 408 9.02 -0.48 33.19
N LYS A 409 9.00 -0.03 34.44
CA LYS A 409 10.21 0.39 35.18
C LYS A 409 11.09 -0.78 35.65
N THR A 410 10.68 -2.02 35.43
CA THR A 410 11.19 -3.21 36.14
C THR A 410 12.10 -4.14 35.31
N GLU A 411 12.26 -3.96 34.00
CA GLU A 411 13.10 -4.85 33.18
C GLU A 411 14.31 -4.14 32.56
N ASN A 412 15.50 -4.73 32.77
CA ASN A 412 16.79 -4.30 32.19
C ASN A 412 16.84 -4.42 30.65
N ASN A 413 15.77 -4.85 29.98
CA ASN A 413 15.65 -4.91 28.52
C ASN A 413 14.58 -3.93 28.03
N SER A 414 14.77 -2.67 28.40
CA SER A 414 13.82 -1.53 28.39
C SER A 414 13.36 -1.03 27.01
N GLN A 415 13.82 -1.63 25.90
CA GLN A 415 13.51 -1.14 24.55
C GLN A 415 12.26 -1.78 23.92
N ARG A 416 11.71 -2.86 24.48
CA ARG A 416 10.66 -3.67 23.81
C ARG A 416 9.21 -3.50 24.30
N ASN A 417 8.95 -2.89 25.46
CA ASN A 417 7.60 -2.89 26.07
C ASN A 417 6.86 -1.52 26.07
N CYS A 418 7.39 -0.51 25.38
CA CYS A 418 6.68 0.77 25.22
C CYS A 418 5.68 0.73 24.06
N VAL A 419 4.64 1.56 24.18
CA VAL A 419 3.70 1.82 23.08
C VAL A 419 4.40 2.63 21.99
N LYS A 420 4.09 2.29 20.74
CA LYS A 420 4.70 2.86 19.55
C LYS A 420 3.61 3.40 18.63
N LEU A 421 3.69 4.67 18.32
CA LEU A 421 2.78 5.36 17.42
C LEU A 421 3.38 5.34 16.02
N ARG A 422 2.80 4.57 15.10
CA ARG A 422 3.34 4.37 13.76
C ARG A 422 2.49 5.13 12.75
N PHE A 423 3.05 6.14 12.11
CA PHE A 423 2.35 6.89 11.08
C PHE A 423 2.47 6.18 9.74
N ILE A 424 1.34 5.82 9.15
CA ILE A 424 1.26 5.12 7.86
C ILE A 424 0.44 5.92 6.86
N ASP A 425 0.78 5.73 5.59
CA ASP A 425 0.18 6.43 4.48
C ASP A 425 -0.78 5.51 3.73
N SER A 426 -2.09 5.73 3.87
CA SER A 426 -3.10 4.89 3.21
C SER A 426 -2.99 4.93 1.68
N PHE A 427 -2.41 5.99 1.09
CA PHE A 427 -2.20 6.08 -0.36
C PHE A 427 -1.14 5.07 -0.84
N LYS A 428 -0.26 4.59 0.05
CA LYS A 428 0.68 3.48 -0.24
C LYS A 428 0.03 2.10 -0.19
N PHE A 429 -1.23 2.04 0.24
CA PHE A 429 -2.08 0.85 0.17
C PHE A 429 -3.08 0.96 -0.99
N LEU A 430 -3.72 2.11 -1.08
CA LEU A 430 -4.81 2.42 -2.01
C LEU A 430 -4.45 3.69 -2.79
N SER A 431 -3.74 3.51 -3.90
CA SER A 431 -3.09 4.61 -4.65
C SER A 431 -4.04 5.36 -5.59
N THR A 432 -5.18 5.82 -5.07
CA THR A 432 -6.14 6.67 -5.75
C THR A 432 -6.77 7.64 -4.75
N SER A 433 -7.42 8.70 -5.25
CA SER A 433 -8.05 9.70 -4.39
C SER A 433 -9.12 9.09 -3.48
N LEU A 434 -9.30 9.70 -2.31
CA LEU A 434 -10.33 9.32 -1.34
C LEU A 434 -11.74 9.35 -1.96
N ASP A 435 -12.04 10.33 -2.80
CA ASP A 435 -13.31 10.42 -3.55
C ASP A 435 -13.54 9.17 -4.40
N LYS A 436 -12.50 8.73 -5.12
CA LYS A 436 -12.60 7.56 -5.98
C LYS A 436 -12.78 6.29 -5.16
N LEU A 437 -12.08 6.16 -4.03
CA LEU A 437 -12.24 5.02 -3.11
C LEU A 437 -13.63 4.97 -2.50
N ALA A 438 -14.16 6.12 -2.07
CA ALA A 438 -15.53 6.23 -1.56
C ALA A 438 -16.55 5.81 -2.61
N SER A 439 -16.34 6.18 -3.87
CA SER A 439 -17.23 5.79 -4.99
C SER A 439 -17.29 4.29 -5.27
N TYR A 440 -16.37 3.50 -4.71
CA TYR A 440 -16.31 2.05 -4.89
C TYR A 440 -16.90 1.27 -3.71
N LEU A 441 -17.31 1.96 -2.65
CA LEU A 441 -17.93 1.33 -1.49
C LEU A 441 -19.44 1.43 -1.59
N ASP A 442 -20.11 0.33 -1.29
CA ASP A 442 -21.54 0.34 -1.10
C ASP A 442 -21.91 1.11 0.16
N LYS A 443 -23.09 1.74 0.14
CA LYS A 443 -23.55 2.61 1.23
C LYS A 443 -23.75 1.85 2.55
N ASP A 444 -23.94 0.53 2.54
CA ASP A 444 -24.02 -0.32 3.74
C ASP A 444 -22.65 -0.57 4.38
N LYS A 445 -21.56 -0.38 3.63
CA LYS A 445 -20.17 -0.50 4.11
C LYS A 445 -19.69 0.72 4.87
N LEU A 446 -20.39 1.86 4.74
CA LEU A 446 -20.12 3.13 5.41
C LEU A 446 -20.67 3.15 6.86
N LYS A 447 -20.24 2.19 7.66
CA LYS A 447 -20.78 1.93 9.01
C LYS A 447 -20.34 2.97 10.02
N ILE A 448 -19.09 3.44 9.93
CA ILE A 448 -18.51 4.39 10.90
C ILE A 448 -19.17 5.75 10.74
N ILE A 449 -19.23 6.26 9.51
CA ILE A 449 -19.88 7.54 9.23
C ILE A 449 -21.37 7.47 9.58
N ARG A 450 -22.07 6.38 9.26
CA ARG A 450 -23.49 6.19 9.62
C ARG A 450 -23.71 6.18 11.14
N SER A 451 -22.81 5.54 11.90
CA SER A 451 -22.87 5.54 13.36
C SER A 451 -22.70 6.96 13.94
N LYS A 452 -21.73 7.73 13.43
CA LYS A 452 -21.47 9.11 13.89
C LYS A 452 -22.51 10.13 13.46
N PHE A 453 -23.29 9.81 12.45
CA PHE A 453 -24.39 10.62 11.94
C PHE A 453 -25.73 9.88 12.05
N SER A 454 -25.93 9.13 13.14
CA SER A 454 -27.12 8.29 13.35
C SER A 454 -28.45 9.03 13.40
N THR A 455 -28.44 10.35 13.56
CA THR A 455 -29.62 11.21 13.59
C THR A 455 -30.02 11.76 12.22
N LEU A 456 -29.18 11.61 11.19
CA LEU A 456 -29.45 12.14 9.86
C LEU A 456 -30.45 11.27 9.10
N SER A 457 -31.26 11.89 8.23
CA SER A 457 -32.06 11.14 7.26
C SER A 457 -31.17 10.45 6.22
N ASP A 458 -31.69 9.45 5.50
CA ASP A 458 -30.92 8.80 4.43
C ASP A 458 -30.52 9.78 3.32
N ASP A 459 -31.35 10.77 3.00
CA ASP A 459 -31.03 11.83 2.03
C ASP A 459 -29.88 12.74 2.52
N GLU A 460 -29.87 13.09 3.81
CA GLU A 460 -28.79 13.88 4.42
C GLU A 460 -27.50 13.09 4.52
N PHE A 461 -27.61 11.79 4.81
CA PHE A 461 -26.49 10.88 4.79
C PHE A 461 -25.89 10.75 3.39
N GLU A 462 -26.72 10.55 2.37
CA GLU A 462 -26.29 10.51 0.97
C GLU A 462 -25.56 11.80 0.56
N LEU A 463 -26.07 12.94 1.01
CA LEU A 463 -25.44 14.24 0.79
C LEU A 463 -24.03 14.31 1.43
N LEU A 464 -23.78 13.70 2.60
CA LEU A 464 -22.46 13.69 3.23
C LEU A 464 -21.51 12.62 2.70
N THR A 465 -22.03 11.54 2.14
CA THR A 465 -21.19 10.44 1.63
C THR A 465 -20.54 10.72 0.28
N ARG A 466 -21.08 11.69 -0.49
CA ARG A 466 -20.38 12.24 -1.65
C ARG A 466 -19.24 13.14 -1.15
N LYS A 467 -18.03 13.00 -1.71
CA LYS A 467 -16.92 13.86 -1.29
C LYS A 467 -17.25 15.33 -1.60
N GLY A 468 -17.09 16.19 -0.60
CA GLY A 468 -17.27 17.63 -0.75
C GLY A 468 -16.15 18.29 -1.56
N VAL A 469 -16.32 19.57 -1.87
CA VAL A 469 -15.27 20.42 -2.46
C VAL A 469 -14.79 21.46 -1.46
N PHE A 470 -13.51 21.79 -1.49
CA PHE A 470 -12.91 22.76 -0.58
C PHE A 470 -12.05 23.79 -1.35
N PRO A 471 -12.24 25.10 -1.15
CA PRO A 471 -11.52 26.15 -1.86
C PRO A 471 -10.18 26.47 -1.16
N TYR A 472 -9.17 25.62 -1.32
CA TYR A 472 -7.88 25.74 -0.61
C TYR A 472 -7.20 27.11 -0.82
N GLU A 473 -7.18 27.64 -2.05
CA GLU A 473 -6.56 28.94 -2.34
C GLU A 473 -7.35 30.13 -1.82
N TYR A 474 -8.65 29.96 -1.58
CA TYR A 474 -9.45 30.98 -0.91
C TYR A 474 -8.98 31.14 0.53
N VAL A 475 -8.65 30.06 1.24
CA VAL A 475 -8.27 30.10 2.66
C VAL A 475 -6.81 30.51 2.82
N ASP A 476 -6.50 31.78 2.53
CA ASP A 476 -5.17 32.37 2.66
C ASP A 476 -4.90 33.05 4.01
N CYS A 477 -5.94 33.25 4.82
CA CYS A 477 -5.85 33.72 6.20
C CYS A 477 -6.94 33.10 7.09
N ALA A 478 -6.74 33.14 8.41
CA ALA A 478 -7.67 32.55 9.38
C ALA A 478 -8.99 33.33 9.48
N GLU A 479 -8.98 34.63 9.14
CA GLU A 479 -10.16 35.50 9.17
C GLU A 479 -11.24 35.04 8.20
N LYS A 480 -10.87 34.44 7.06
CA LYS A 480 -11.83 33.89 6.08
C LYS A 480 -12.66 32.73 6.62
N LEU A 481 -12.22 32.06 7.69
CA LEU A 481 -13.03 31.05 8.38
C LEU A 481 -14.24 31.68 9.12
N GLN A 482 -14.27 33.00 9.30
CA GLN A 482 -15.40 33.72 9.90
C GLN A 482 -16.41 34.21 8.87
N ASP A 483 -16.17 33.96 7.59
CA ASP A 483 -17.08 34.39 6.52
C ASP A 483 -18.45 33.72 6.68
N THR A 484 -19.51 34.53 6.70
CA THR A 484 -20.87 34.06 6.94
C THR A 484 -21.60 33.61 5.68
N ARG A 485 -20.86 33.41 4.59
CA ARG A 485 -21.37 33.03 3.28
C ARG A 485 -20.41 32.06 2.63
N LEU A 486 -20.97 31.09 1.90
CA LEU A 486 -20.16 30.23 1.05
C LEU A 486 -19.44 31.09 0.00
N PRO A 487 -18.12 30.94 -0.19
CA PRO A 487 -17.38 31.66 -1.23
C PRO A 487 -17.99 31.40 -2.61
N PRO A 488 -17.92 32.37 -3.53
CA PRO A 488 -18.44 32.18 -4.88
C PRO A 488 -17.65 31.10 -5.63
N ARG A 489 -18.23 30.49 -6.67
CA ARG A 489 -17.64 29.33 -7.37
C ARG A 489 -16.22 29.61 -7.85
N GLU A 490 -15.96 30.82 -8.33
CA GLU A 490 -14.65 31.26 -8.84
C GLU A 490 -13.55 31.21 -7.77
N SER A 491 -13.91 31.28 -6.48
CA SER A 491 -12.97 31.14 -5.36
C SER A 491 -12.53 29.70 -5.09
N PHE A 492 -13.19 28.72 -5.72
CA PHE A 492 -12.79 27.31 -5.69
C PHE A 492 -11.79 26.95 -6.80
N TYR A 493 -11.19 27.95 -7.44
CA TYR A 493 -10.08 27.74 -8.36
C TYR A 493 -8.90 27.03 -7.66
N SER A 494 -8.28 26.08 -8.37
CA SER A 494 -7.09 25.37 -7.93
C SER A 494 -6.00 25.44 -8.99
N SER A 495 -4.86 26.02 -8.63
CA SER A 495 -3.64 26.08 -9.45
C SER A 495 -3.03 24.71 -9.72
N LEU A 496 -3.30 23.71 -8.85
CA LEU A 496 -2.89 22.33 -9.07
C LEU A 496 -3.60 21.68 -10.27
N THR A 497 -4.87 22.03 -10.47
CA THR A 497 -5.70 21.51 -11.56
C THR A 497 -5.81 22.49 -12.74
N GLY A 498 -5.50 23.77 -12.50
CA GLY A 498 -5.66 24.85 -13.46
C GLY A 498 -7.13 25.20 -13.75
N ASP A 499 -8.06 24.74 -12.92
CA ASP A 499 -9.51 24.85 -13.16
C ASP A 499 -10.29 25.12 -11.87
N THR A 500 -11.51 25.63 -12.05
CA THR A 500 -12.50 25.82 -10.99
C THR A 500 -13.39 24.59 -10.86
N VAL A 501 -13.94 24.33 -9.68
CA VAL A 501 -14.90 23.24 -9.47
C VAL A 501 -16.08 23.32 -10.43
N SER A 502 -16.63 22.16 -10.78
CA SER A 502 -17.78 22.05 -11.67
C SER A 502 -19.04 22.69 -11.06
N GLU A 503 -20.01 23.08 -11.90
CA GLU A 503 -21.29 23.63 -11.42
C GLU A 503 -22.05 22.63 -10.53
N SER A 504 -21.95 21.32 -10.81
CA SER A 504 -22.60 20.29 -10.02
C SER A 504 -21.93 20.09 -8.65
N ASP A 505 -20.61 20.28 -8.55
CA ASP A 505 -19.87 20.24 -7.28
C ASP A 505 -20.15 21.50 -6.44
N TYR A 506 -20.19 22.68 -7.07
CA TYR A 506 -20.53 23.91 -6.36
C TYR A 506 -21.97 23.90 -5.85
N THR A 507 -22.92 23.44 -6.68
CA THR A 507 -24.33 23.25 -6.26
C THR A 507 -24.42 22.28 -5.09
N HIS A 508 -23.60 21.22 -5.10
CA HIS A 508 -23.52 20.28 -3.98
C HIS A 508 -23.00 20.95 -2.70
N ALA A 509 -21.93 21.74 -2.78
CA ALA A 509 -21.44 22.51 -1.63
C ALA A 509 -22.48 23.50 -1.08
N ALA A 510 -23.22 24.19 -1.96
CA ALA A 510 -24.30 25.09 -1.58
C ALA A 510 -25.46 24.33 -0.89
N ASN A 511 -25.80 23.13 -1.37
CA ASN A 511 -26.81 22.28 -0.74
C ASN A 511 -26.36 21.83 0.66
N VAL A 512 -25.10 21.43 0.82
CA VAL A 512 -24.53 21.09 2.15
C VAL A 512 -24.61 22.30 3.09
N TRP A 513 -24.18 23.47 2.61
CA TRP A 513 -24.25 24.72 3.39
C TRP A 513 -25.66 25.01 3.91
N GLN A 514 -26.67 24.93 3.04
CA GLN A 514 -28.05 25.21 3.39
C GLN A 514 -28.65 24.12 4.28
N ARG A 515 -28.48 22.84 3.90
CA ARG A 515 -29.13 21.70 4.57
C ARG A 515 -28.66 21.53 6.01
N PHE A 516 -27.37 21.72 6.26
CA PHE A 516 -26.77 21.63 7.60
C PHE A 516 -26.79 22.96 8.36
N SER A 517 -27.47 23.99 7.83
CA SER A 517 -27.62 25.30 8.48
C SER A 517 -26.28 25.92 8.89
N ILE A 518 -25.28 25.81 8.01
CA ILE A 518 -23.92 26.29 8.25
C ILE A 518 -23.93 27.82 8.30
N GLN A 519 -23.36 28.39 9.36
CA GLN A 519 -23.34 29.83 9.62
C GLN A 519 -22.03 30.47 9.22
N THR A 520 -20.92 29.73 9.35
CA THR A 520 -19.57 30.24 9.04
C THR A 520 -18.81 29.29 8.13
N PHE A 521 -17.87 29.82 7.36
CA PHE A 521 -17.01 29.02 6.50
C PHE A 521 -16.12 28.07 7.32
N GLY A 522 -15.79 28.44 8.56
CA GLY A 522 -15.14 27.57 9.52
C GLY A 522 -15.98 26.34 9.88
N GLU A 523 -17.28 26.47 10.10
CA GLU A 523 -18.16 25.31 10.31
C GLU A 523 -18.26 24.40 9.08
N TYR A 524 -18.22 24.99 7.87
CA TYR A 524 -18.11 24.21 6.63
C TYR A 524 -16.81 23.40 6.59
N SER A 525 -15.69 24.02 6.92
CA SER A 525 -14.39 23.35 7.02
C SER A 525 -14.38 22.25 8.08
N ASP A 526 -14.95 22.50 9.25
CA ASP A 526 -15.04 21.53 10.35
C ASP A 526 -15.84 20.27 9.91
N LEU A 527 -16.98 20.48 9.21
CA LEU A 527 -17.79 19.39 8.67
C LEU A 527 -17.05 18.65 7.54
N TYR A 528 -16.42 19.37 6.62
CA TYR A 528 -15.62 18.80 5.53
C TYR A 528 -14.54 17.85 6.07
N LEU A 529 -13.73 18.33 7.01
CA LEU A 529 -12.64 17.54 7.59
C LEU A 529 -13.16 16.33 8.39
N LYS A 530 -14.29 16.48 9.08
CA LYS A 530 -14.95 15.35 9.77
C LYS A 530 -15.36 14.26 8.79
N ILE A 531 -15.94 14.61 7.65
CA ILE A 531 -16.34 13.65 6.62
C ILE A 531 -15.10 12.95 6.06
N ASP A 532 -14.06 13.68 5.69
CA ASP A 532 -12.85 13.10 5.09
C ASP A 532 -12.17 12.08 6.03
N VAL A 533 -12.08 12.37 7.33
CA VAL A 533 -11.54 11.42 8.32
C VAL A 533 -12.43 10.19 8.51
N LEU A 534 -13.75 10.36 8.58
CA LEU A 534 -14.66 9.23 8.76
C LEU A 534 -14.77 8.35 7.50
N LEU A 535 -14.73 8.95 6.31
CA LEU A 535 -14.63 8.24 5.04
C LEU A 535 -13.32 7.46 4.94
N LEU A 536 -12.19 8.06 5.30
CA LEU A 536 -10.90 7.37 5.35
C LEU A 536 -10.96 6.17 6.30
N ALA A 537 -11.59 6.32 7.46
CA ALA A 537 -11.79 5.22 8.40
C ALA A 537 -12.62 4.09 7.80
N ASP A 538 -13.78 4.39 7.20
CA ASP A 538 -14.62 3.37 6.56
C ASP A 538 -13.87 2.68 5.40
N ILE A 539 -13.19 3.43 4.54
CA ILE A 539 -12.42 2.89 3.42
C ILE A 539 -11.33 1.93 3.89
N PHE A 540 -10.52 2.36 4.85
CA PHE A 540 -9.39 1.55 5.30
C PHE A 540 -9.83 0.37 6.18
N GLU A 541 -10.89 0.51 7.00
CA GLU A 541 -11.44 -0.62 7.76
C GLU A 541 -12.03 -1.70 6.85
N ASN A 542 -12.77 -1.32 5.80
CA ASN A 542 -13.27 -2.26 4.78
C ASN A 542 -12.10 -2.96 4.07
N PHE A 543 -11.07 -2.22 3.67
CA PHE A 543 -9.85 -2.80 3.10
C PHE A 543 -9.19 -3.81 4.05
N ARG A 544 -9.05 -3.46 5.34
CA ARG A 544 -8.52 -4.38 6.36
C ARG A 544 -9.39 -5.63 6.51
N GLU A 545 -10.72 -5.48 6.56
CA GLU A 545 -11.67 -6.61 6.65
C GLU A 545 -11.49 -7.59 5.47
N SER A 546 -11.43 -7.09 4.24
CA SER A 546 -11.19 -7.92 3.06
C SER A 546 -9.82 -8.60 3.08
N CYS A 547 -8.75 -7.88 3.46
CA CYS A 547 -7.43 -8.48 3.57
C CYS A 547 -7.37 -9.61 4.62
N VAL A 548 -8.02 -9.42 5.78
CA VAL A 548 -8.10 -10.46 6.81
C VAL A 548 -8.93 -11.65 6.32
N ALA A 549 -10.05 -11.41 5.63
CA ALA A 549 -10.89 -12.47 5.10
C ALA A 549 -10.17 -13.31 4.04
N SER A 550 -9.41 -12.68 3.14
CA SER A 550 -8.72 -13.37 2.03
C SER A 550 -7.37 -13.98 2.41
N TYR A 551 -6.61 -13.34 3.32
CA TYR A 551 -5.22 -13.75 3.64
C TYR A 551 -4.98 -14.13 5.09
N GLY A 552 -5.94 -13.86 5.98
CA GLY A 552 -5.73 -13.99 7.41
C GLY A 552 -4.68 -13.03 7.96
N LEU A 553 -4.37 -11.93 7.26
CA LEU A 553 -3.40 -10.90 7.68
C LEU A 553 -4.04 -9.52 7.70
N ASP A 554 -3.73 -8.73 8.73
CA ASP A 554 -4.19 -7.35 8.85
C ASP A 554 -3.15 -6.37 8.27
N PRO A 555 -3.48 -5.61 7.21
CA PRO A 555 -2.53 -4.70 6.56
C PRO A 555 -2.11 -3.53 7.45
N ALA A 556 -2.81 -3.27 8.56
CA ALA A 556 -2.42 -2.24 9.52
C ALA A 556 -1.10 -2.53 10.27
N HIS A 557 -0.59 -3.78 10.21
CA HIS A 557 0.76 -4.10 10.70
C HIS A 557 1.87 -3.74 9.73
N CYS A 558 1.54 -3.52 8.46
CA CYS A 558 2.48 -3.24 7.38
C CYS A 558 2.66 -1.72 7.18
N TYR A 559 3.70 -1.33 6.43
CA TYR A 559 3.93 0.07 6.08
C TYR A 559 3.33 0.47 4.73
N THR A 560 3.23 -0.49 3.80
CA THR A 560 2.83 -0.28 2.42
C THR A 560 2.17 -1.54 1.85
N PHE A 561 1.43 -1.40 0.74
CA PHE A 561 0.83 -2.55 0.05
C PHE A 561 1.86 -3.61 -0.36
N PRO A 562 3.03 -3.28 -0.95
CA PRO A 562 3.99 -4.29 -1.37
C PRO A 562 4.57 -5.08 -0.20
N GLY A 563 4.73 -4.45 0.98
CA GLY A 563 5.12 -5.16 2.20
C GLY A 563 4.04 -6.12 2.68
N PHE A 564 2.77 -5.72 2.61
CA PHE A 564 1.64 -6.60 2.92
C PHE A 564 1.55 -7.78 1.95
N THR A 565 1.68 -7.56 0.64
CA THR A 565 1.58 -8.64 -0.35
C THR A 565 2.73 -9.64 -0.23
N TRP A 566 3.92 -9.19 0.16
CA TRP A 566 5.03 -10.08 0.51
C TRP A 566 4.68 -11.01 1.67
N ASP A 567 4.20 -10.44 2.79
CA ASP A 567 3.81 -11.22 3.97
C ASP A 567 2.64 -12.17 3.65
N ALA A 568 1.65 -11.72 2.89
CA ALA A 568 0.52 -12.53 2.45
C ALA A 568 0.97 -13.71 1.58
N ASN A 569 1.92 -13.49 0.67
CA ASN A 569 2.46 -14.52 -0.19
C ASN A 569 3.15 -15.63 0.63
N ILE A 570 4.03 -15.26 1.57
CA ILE A 570 4.73 -16.24 2.41
C ILE A 570 3.75 -16.93 3.38
N CYS A 571 2.77 -16.21 3.92
CA CYS A 571 1.78 -16.76 4.85
C CYS A 571 0.85 -17.78 4.20
N SER A 572 0.53 -17.63 2.91
CA SER A 572 -0.45 -18.47 2.22
C SER A 572 0.07 -19.87 1.81
N ASN A 573 1.12 -20.36 2.50
CA ASN A 573 1.81 -21.61 2.27
C ASN A 573 2.14 -21.83 0.78
N ILE A 574 3.18 -21.16 0.27
CA ILE A 574 4.00 -21.85 -0.73
C ILE A 574 4.73 -22.96 0.03
N ARG A 575 4.13 -24.15 0.09
CA ARG A 575 4.95 -25.36 0.14
C ARG A 575 5.69 -25.38 -1.19
N VAL A 576 6.87 -24.77 -1.21
CA VAL A 576 7.83 -25.00 -2.27
C VAL A 576 8.32 -26.45 -2.15
#